data_AF-A0A1J8PYK7-F1
#
_entry.id   AF-A0A1J8PYK7-F1
#
_cell.length_a   1.000
_cell.length_b   1.000
_cell.length_c   1.000
_cell.angle_alpha   90.00
_cell.angle_beta   90.00
_cell.angle_gamma   90.00
#
_symmetry.space_group_name_H-M   'P 1'
#
loop_
_entity.id
_entity.type
_entity.pdbx_description
1 polymer ?
#
loop_
_entity_poly.entity_id
_entity_poly.type
_entity_poly.pdbx_seq_one_letter_code
_entity_poly.pdbx_strand_id
1 'polypeptide(L)'
;MRQLYQATAVPKMLYAASLWFTPVYQNGSDHPLRGSMGVARRLSTVQRMAAVSMTGALCTTATDVLEAHSNLLPTSLLLQNTCHRAIIRMAALPATHPLYIPIRRAAK
;
A
#
# COMPACT_ATOMS: atom_id res chain seq x y z
N MET A 1 -18.75 8.68 1.77
CA MET A 1 -17.66 8.64 0.78
C MET A 1 -16.48 7.74 1.17
N ARG A 2 -16.00 7.76 2.43
CA ARG A 2 -14.84 6.94 2.87
C ARG A 2 -14.96 5.45 2.56
N GLN A 3 -16.07 4.83 2.95
CA GLN A 3 -16.30 3.39 2.74
C GLN A 3 -16.32 3.03 1.26
N LEU A 4 -16.91 3.89 0.42
CA LEU A 4 -16.92 3.71 -1.03
C LEU A 4 -15.51 3.75 -1.61
N TYR A 5 -14.68 4.73 -1.23
CA TYR A 5 -13.27 4.80 -1.62
C TYR A 5 -12.50 3.54 -1.21
N GLN A 6 -12.66 3.09 0.04
CA GLN A 6 -11.99 1.90 0.56
C GLN A 6 -12.47 0.60 -0.12
N ALA A 7 -13.73 0.51 -0.49
CA ALA A 7 -14.28 -0.68 -1.14
C ALA A 7 -13.94 -0.75 -2.64
N THR A 8 -13.75 0.39 -3.32
CA THR A 8 -13.67 0.43 -4.79
C THR A 8 -12.33 0.94 -5.32
N ALA A 9 -11.87 2.10 -4.86
CA ALA A 9 -10.66 2.73 -5.36
C ALA A 9 -9.41 2.05 -4.82
N VAL A 10 -9.39 1.74 -3.52
CA VAL A 10 -8.25 1.11 -2.85
C VAL A 10 -7.89 -0.25 -3.49
N PRO A 11 -8.84 -1.19 -3.73
CA PRO A 11 -8.49 -2.47 -4.36
C PRO A 11 -8.02 -2.31 -5.81
N LYS A 12 -8.58 -1.36 -6.57
CA LYS A 12 -8.17 -1.09 -7.96
C LYS A 12 -6.76 -0.49 -8.02
N MET A 13 -6.46 0.48 -7.14
CA MET A 13 -5.17 1.15 -7.06
C MET A 13 -4.04 0.20 -6.61
N LEU A 14 -4.35 -0.74 -5.72
CA LEU A 14 -3.38 -1.68 -5.16
C LEU A 14 -3.36 -3.03 -5.88
N TYR A 15 -4.03 -3.13 -7.03
CA TYR A 15 -4.04 -4.38 -7.76
C TYR A 15 -2.60 -4.81 -8.07
N ALA A 16 -2.30 -6.06 -7.72
CA ALA A 16 -0.98 -6.64 -7.87
C ALA A 16 0.15 -5.83 -7.20
N ALA A 17 -0.12 -5.01 -6.18
CA ALA A 17 0.90 -4.23 -5.48
C ALA A 17 2.08 -5.10 -5.04
N SER A 18 1.84 -6.33 -4.60
CA SER A 18 2.89 -7.29 -4.22
C SER A 18 3.84 -7.71 -5.35
N LEU A 19 3.47 -7.50 -6.62
CA LEU A 19 4.31 -7.85 -7.78
C LEU A 19 5.22 -6.72 -8.24
N TRP A 20 4.79 -5.46 -8.09
CA TRP A 20 5.52 -4.30 -8.64
C TRP A 20 6.05 -3.35 -7.56
N PHE A 21 5.55 -3.45 -6.33
CA PHE A 21 6.02 -2.63 -5.21
C PHE A 21 7.17 -3.32 -4.50
N THR A 22 8.36 -2.76 -4.63
CA THR A 22 9.50 -3.16 -3.81
C THR A 22 9.46 -2.38 -2.50
N PRO A 23 9.43 -3.06 -1.34
CA PRO A 23 9.30 -2.40 -0.05
C PRO A 23 10.51 -1.50 0.21
N VAL A 24 10.22 -0.27 0.63
CA VAL A 24 11.19 0.80 0.88
C VAL A 24 12.12 0.45 2.06
N TYR A 25 11.64 -0.34 3.02
CA TYR A 25 12.42 -0.80 4.18
C TYR A 25 13.00 -2.19 3.92
N GLN A 26 14.01 -2.28 3.05
CA GLN A 26 14.92 -3.43 3.05
C GLN A 26 16.19 -3.06 3.81
N ASN A 27 16.30 -3.61 5.02
CA ASN A 27 17.56 -3.88 5.71
C ASN A 27 18.50 -2.66 5.91
N GLY A 28 18.08 -1.66 6.70
CA GLY A 28 18.97 -0.62 7.21
C GLY A 28 19.59 0.32 6.15
N SER A 29 19.12 0.26 4.91
CA SER A 29 19.55 1.18 3.86
C SER A 29 18.76 2.49 3.96
N ASP A 30 19.48 3.60 4.10
CA ASP A 30 18.94 4.95 4.27
C ASP A 30 18.33 5.52 2.96
N HIS A 31 18.24 4.69 1.92
CA HIS A 31 17.84 5.11 0.58
C HIS A 31 16.68 4.29 0.06
N PRO A 32 15.52 4.92 -0.18
CA PRO A 32 14.37 4.23 -0.75
C PRO A 32 14.72 3.74 -2.16
N LEU A 33 14.50 2.46 -2.42
CA LEU A 33 14.64 1.86 -3.75
C LEU A 33 13.80 2.67 -4.77
N ARG A 34 14.50 3.41 -5.64
CA ARG A 34 13.91 4.44 -6.51
C ARG A 34 12.85 3.94 -7.50
N GLY A 35 12.81 2.63 -7.80
CA GLY A 35 11.97 2.06 -8.85
C GLY A 35 10.47 2.24 -8.63
N SER A 36 9.96 1.88 -7.45
CA SER A 36 8.51 1.85 -7.18
C SER A 36 7.95 3.17 -6.62
N MET A 37 8.82 4.14 -6.27
CA MET A 37 8.41 5.42 -5.69
C MET A 37 7.60 6.30 -6.64
N GLY A 38 7.88 6.24 -7.95
CA GLY A 38 7.16 7.04 -8.94
C GLY A 38 5.67 6.67 -9.01
N VAL A 39 5.36 5.37 -8.97
CA VAL A 39 3.97 4.88 -8.96
C VAL A 39 3.31 5.19 -7.62
N ALA A 40 4.01 4.98 -6.49
CA ALA A 40 3.48 5.32 -5.16
C ALA A 40 3.12 6.81 -5.03
N ARG A 41 3.91 7.71 -5.63
CA ARG A 41 3.63 9.16 -5.66
C ARG A 41 2.43 9.52 -6.55
N ARG A 42 2.21 8.79 -7.65
CA ARG A 42 0.99 8.94 -8.44
C ARG A 42 -0.23 8.50 -7.66
N LEU A 43 -0.13 7.38 -6.94
CA LEU A 43 -1.20 6.90 -6.07
C LEU A 43 -1.49 7.86 -4.91
N SER A 44 -0.46 8.50 -4.32
CA SER A 44 -0.68 9.53 -3.27
C SER A 44 -1.45 10.74 -3.79
N THR A 45 -1.27 11.10 -5.06
CA THR A 45 -2.02 12.18 -5.69
C THR A 45 -3.50 11.83 -5.82
N VAL A 46 -3.82 10.59 -6.22
CA VAL A 46 -5.20 10.09 -6.30
C VAL A 46 -5.84 10.02 -4.92
N GLN A 47 -5.11 9.50 -3.92
CA GLN A 47 -5.59 9.45 -2.53
C GLN A 47 -5.85 10.84 -1.98
N ARG A 48 -4.99 11.83 -2.27
CA ARG A 48 -5.20 13.22 -1.88
C ARG A 48 -6.48 13.79 -2.48
N MET A 49 -6.73 13.58 -3.78
CA MET A 49 -7.97 14.02 -4.42
C MET A 49 -9.20 13.40 -3.76
N ALA A 50 -9.13 12.10 -3.44
CA ALA A 50 -10.19 11.43 -2.69
C ALA A 50 -10.36 12.03 -1.29
N ALA A 51 -9.27 12.26 -0.54
CA ALA A 51 -9.30 12.83 0.79
C ALA A 51 -9.93 14.23 0.80
N VAL A 52 -9.53 15.11 -0.13
CA VAL A 52 -10.13 16.44 -0.33
C VAL A 52 -11.63 16.34 -0.62
N SER A 53 -12.04 15.45 -1.53
CA SER A 53 -13.45 15.26 -1.87
C SER A 53 -14.28 14.71 -0.70
N MET A 54 -13.66 13.91 0.17
CA MET A 54 -14.30 13.28 1.32
C MET A 54 -14.45 14.24 2.49
N THR A 55 -13.45 15.09 2.75
CA THR A 55 -13.44 16.05 3.86
C THR A 55 -14.03 17.40 3.48
N GLY A 56 -14.16 17.71 2.19
CA GLY A 56 -14.57 19.03 1.71
C GLY A 56 -13.54 20.13 2.00
N ALA A 57 -12.29 19.74 2.26
CA ALA A 57 -11.22 20.65 2.64
C ALA A 57 -10.69 21.47 1.44
N LEU A 58 -9.94 22.55 1.73
CA LEU A 58 -9.32 23.36 0.69
C LEU A 58 -8.24 22.58 -0.06
N CYS A 59 -8.10 22.83 -1.37
CA CYS A 59 -7.08 22.21 -2.22
C CYS A 59 -5.63 22.51 -1.78
N THR A 60 -5.42 23.49 -0.89
CA THR A 60 -4.11 23.86 -0.32
C THR A 60 -3.83 23.19 1.02
N THR A 61 -4.79 22.47 1.60
CA THR A 61 -4.58 21.74 2.86
C THR A 61 -3.47 20.70 2.72
N ALA A 62 -2.68 20.58 3.79
CA ALA A 62 -1.58 19.64 3.88
C ALA A 62 -2.10 18.19 3.84
N THR A 63 -1.37 17.30 3.16
CA THR A 63 -1.81 15.92 2.90
C THR A 63 -1.87 15.07 4.16
N ASP A 64 -0.94 15.25 5.07
CA ASP A 64 -0.89 14.62 6.38
C ASP A 64 -2.13 14.98 7.22
N VAL A 65 -2.52 16.24 7.22
CA VAL A 65 -3.73 16.74 7.88
C VAL A 65 -4.99 16.13 7.25
N LEU A 66 -5.05 16.08 5.90
CA LEU A 66 -6.16 15.44 5.18
C LEU A 66 -6.29 13.95 5.51
N GLU A 67 -5.18 13.22 5.52
CA GLU A 67 -5.14 11.79 5.82
C GLU A 67 -5.56 11.51 7.27
N ALA A 68 -5.10 12.34 8.22
CA ALA A 68 -5.52 12.27 9.62
C ALA A 68 -7.03 12.52 9.78
N HIS A 69 -7.57 13.58 9.18
CA HIS A 69 -8.99 13.91 9.27
C HIS A 69 -9.91 12.92 8.53
N SER A 70 -9.41 12.29 7.46
CA SER A 70 -10.16 11.27 6.72
C SER A 70 -9.96 9.85 7.27
N ASN A 71 -9.13 9.69 8.30
CA ASN A 71 -8.71 8.39 8.85
C ASN A 71 -8.27 7.44 7.72
N LEU A 72 -7.42 7.94 6.83
CA LEU A 72 -6.80 7.21 5.72
C LEU A 72 -5.33 6.98 6.05
N LEU A 73 -4.83 5.79 5.73
CA LEU A 73 -3.42 5.47 5.90
C LEU A 73 -2.62 6.10 4.75
N PRO A 74 -1.47 6.75 4.99
CA PRO A 74 -0.60 7.25 3.92
C PRO A 74 -0.33 6.17 2.87
N THR A 75 -0.30 6.54 1.59
CA THR A 75 -0.24 5.53 0.50
C THR A 75 0.98 4.62 0.60
N SER A 76 2.14 5.14 1.02
CA SER A 76 3.35 4.33 1.23
C SER A 76 3.12 3.20 2.25
N LEU A 77 2.53 3.54 3.40
CA LEU A 77 2.20 2.59 4.46
C LEU A 77 1.10 1.62 4.01
N LEU A 78 0.14 2.09 3.23
CA LEU A 78 -0.95 1.28 2.71
C LEU A 78 -0.44 0.23 1.70
N LEU A 79 0.49 0.58 0.83
CA LEU A 79 1.16 -0.37 -0.05
C LEU A 79 1.98 -1.39 0.73
N GLN A 80 2.76 -0.93 1.71
CA GLN A 80 3.55 -1.80 2.57
C GLN A 80 2.67 -2.78 3.35
N ASN A 81 1.57 -2.31 3.94
CA ASN A 81 0.61 -3.14 4.66
C ASN A 81 0.01 -4.22 3.73
N THR A 82 -0.35 -3.84 2.50
CA THR A 82 -0.90 -4.78 1.51
C THR A 82 0.11 -5.87 1.14
N CYS A 83 1.36 -5.50 0.88
CA CYS A 83 2.42 -6.46 0.60
C CYS A 83 2.71 -7.35 1.80
N HIS A 84 2.76 -6.76 3.00
CA HIS A 84 2.98 -7.49 4.24
C HIS A 84 1.86 -8.51 4.50
N ARG A 85 0.60 -8.15 4.31
CA ARG A 85 -0.53 -9.08 4.42
C ARG A 85 -0.46 -10.21 3.39
N ALA A 86 -0.04 -9.92 2.16
CA ALA A 86 0.18 -10.95 1.14
C ALA A 86 1.29 -11.93 1.56
N ILE A 87 2.41 -11.41 2.08
CA ILE A 87 3.52 -12.21 2.59
C ILE A 87 3.09 -13.07 3.78
N ILE A 88 2.39 -12.50 4.77
CA ILE A 88 1.88 -13.26 5.91
C ILE A 88 0.96 -14.38 5.45
N ARG A 89 0.04 -14.09 4.51
CA ARG A 89 -0.84 -15.12 3.95
C ARG A 89 -0.02 -16.24 3.33
N MET A 90 0.96 -15.89 2.50
CA MET A 90 1.89 -16.85 1.88
C MET A 90 2.67 -17.68 2.91
N ALA A 91 3.14 -17.06 4.00
CA ALA A 91 3.89 -17.71 5.06
C ALA A 91 3.02 -18.61 5.97
N ALA A 92 1.74 -18.25 6.16
CA ALA A 92 0.78 -18.99 6.98
C ALA A 92 0.13 -20.18 6.26
N LEU A 93 0.56 -20.50 5.03
CA LEU A 93 0.04 -21.65 4.29
C LEU A 93 0.34 -22.98 5.02
N PRO A 94 -0.61 -23.92 5.04
CA PRO A 94 -0.36 -25.26 5.57
C PRO A 94 0.63 -26.03 4.69
N ALA A 95 1.32 -27.00 5.28
CA ALA A 95 2.31 -27.82 4.57
C ALA A 95 1.73 -28.64 3.39
N THR A 96 0.41 -28.85 3.37
CA THR A 96 -0.33 -29.51 2.29
C THR A 96 -0.55 -28.61 1.06
N HIS A 97 -0.35 -27.30 1.18
CA HIS A 97 -0.59 -26.36 0.09
C HIS A 97 0.53 -26.45 -0.97
N PRO A 98 0.22 -26.48 -2.29
CA PRO A 98 1.24 -26.63 -3.34
C PRO A 98 2.30 -25.52 -3.33
N LEU A 99 1.92 -24.31 -2.92
CA LEU A 99 2.84 -23.17 -2.79
C LEU A 99 3.72 -23.19 -1.53
N TYR A 100 3.51 -24.10 -0.57
CA TYR A 100 4.28 -24.14 0.67
C TYR A 100 5.78 -24.36 0.42
N ILE A 101 6.12 -25.31 -0.45
CA ILE A 101 7.51 -25.65 -0.80
C ILE A 101 8.23 -24.46 -1.47
N PRO A 102 7.72 -23.85 -2.55
CA PRO A 102 8.40 -22.73 -3.20
C PRO A 102 8.50 -21.50 -2.29
N ILE A 103 7.47 -21.18 -1.50
CA ILE A 103 7.50 -20.04 -0.57
C ILE A 103 8.57 -20.26 0.52
N ARG A 104 8.63 -21.48 1.09
CA ARG A 104 9.63 -21.82 2.11
C ARG A 104 11.06 -21.78 1.56
N ARG A 105 11.25 -22.12 0.28
CA ARG A 105 12.55 -22.01 -0.39
C ARG A 105 12.94 -20.55 -0.63
N ALA A 106 12.00 -19.69 -1.01
CA ALA A 106 12.25 -18.27 -1.25
C ALA A 106 12.50 -17.46 0.04
N ALA A 107 12.06 -17.98 1.20
CA ALA A 107 12.30 -17.37 2.50
C ALA A 107 13.67 -17.71 3.12
N LYS A 108 14.38 -18.69 2.56
CA LYS A 108 15.76 -19.06 2.95
C LYS A 108 16.76 -18.20 2.20
#